data_AF-A0A318T0J4-F1
#
_entry.id   AF-A0A318T0J4-F1
#
_cell.length_a   1.000
_cell.length_b   1.000
_cell.length_c   1.000
_cell.angle_alpha   90.00
_cell.angle_beta   90.00
_cell.angle_gamma   90.00
#
_symmetry.space_group_name_H-M   'P 1'
#
loop_
_entity.id
_entity.type
_entity.pdbx_description
1 polymer ?
#
loop_
_entity_poly.entity_id
_entity_poly.type
_entity_poly.pdbx_seq_one_letter_code
_entity_poly.pdbx_strand_id
1 'polypeptide(L)'
;MHLFKISSPLFAAFALTALLAGCAQNPKTDTTSSVNVAGTPSPMPKDWVTFEIDIGAANGQRYPDSVLRVVDKSDRMGDVGLMVIGALAGSFRSPVSKEDYRGTKVQTVAHPASINKMSEMIPALTAWREAHGKQSVVYKHPVYVRLNRFGLVYRDFSQDKPAYDLYIQTAITHKLNSDGYITWAEKPVLCSTEITTGDLTLDQWAADDYALVRARGQEHIQSCVQTVRSSFDKLFAD
;
A
#
# COMPACT_ATOMS: atom_id res chain seq x y z
N MET A 1 -24.34 -2.51 -89.61
CA MET A 1 -23.36 -1.86 -90.50
C MET A 1 -22.13 -1.49 -89.68
N HIS A 2 -20.97 -1.93 -90.14
CA HIS A 2 -19.65 -1.78 -89.55
C HIS A 2 -19.22 -0.31 -89.39
N LEU A 3 -18.42 0.03 -88.37
CA LEU A 3 -16.96 0.26 -88.53
C LEU A 3 -16.28 0.77 -87.25
N PHE A 4 -15.11 0.18 -87.00
CA PHE A 4 -14.04 0.50 -86.05
C PHE A 4 -13.36 1.87 -86.32
N LYS A 5 -12.81 2.52 -85.27
CA LYS A 5 -11.35 2.65 -84.97
C LYS A 5 -11.08 3.78 -83.93
N ILE A 6 -10.49 3.43 -82.77
CA ILE A 6 -9.08 3.64 -82.34
C ILE A 6 -8.67 5.10 -82.08
N SER A 7 -8.37 5.45 -80.81
CA SER A 7 -7.02 5.87 -80.36
C SER A 7 -7.02 6.36 -78.90
N SER A 8 -6.42 5.58 -78.01
CA SER A 8 -5.59 6.09 -76.90
C SER A 8 -4.26 6.58 -77.49
N PRO A 9 -3.33 7.28 -76.78
CA PRO A 9 -3.20 7.46 -75.33
C PRO A 9 -2.79 8.88 -74.88
N LEU A 10 -2.80 9.16 -73.56
CA LEU A 10 -1.64 9.79 -72.91
C LEU A 10 -1.76 9.72 -71.39
N PHE A 11 -0.68 9.19 -70.83
CA PHE A 11 -0.30 9.11 -69.43
C PHE A 11 -0.58 10.39 -68.64
N ALA A 12 -1.18 10.24 -67.47
CA ALA A 12 -0.84 11.04 -66.29
C ALA A 12 -1.04 10.18 -65.05
N ALA A 13 0.06 9.56 -64.63
CA ALA A 13 0.17 8.93 -63.32
C ALA A 13 0.13 10.05 -62.25
N PHE A 14 -0.95 10.11 -61.48
CA PHE A 14 -0.93 10.80 -60.20
C PHE A 14 -0.71 9.76 -59.10
N ALA A 15 0.56 9.66 -58.70
CA ALA A 15 0.97 8.96 -57.50
C ALA A 15 0.26 9.63 -56.30
N LEU A 16 -0.61 8.86 -55.63
CA LEU A 16 -1.20 9.25 -54.36
C LEU A 16 -0.11 9.06 -53.30
N THR A 17 0.64 10.12 -53.00
CA THR A 17 1.60 10.15 -51.90
C THR A 17 0.85 9.99 -50.58
N ALA A 18 1.17 8.89 -49.89
CA ALA A 18 0.75 8.63 -48.53
C ALA A 18 1.25 9.73 -47.59
N LEU A 19 0.36 10.60 -47.14
CA LEU A 19 0.57 11.41 -45.93
C LEU A 19 0.23 10.54 -44.72
N LEU A 20 1.22 9.77 -44.28
CA LEU A 20 1.28 9.27 -42.91
C LEU A 20 1.40 10.47 -41.98
N ALA A 21 0.27 11.05 -41.60
CA ALA A 21 0.18 11.90 -40.43
C ALA A 21 0.38 11.00 -39.20
N GLY A 22 1.65 10.79 -38.85
CA GLY A 22 2.03 10.23 -37.57
C GLY A 22 1.44 11.09 -36.47
N CYS A 23 0.37 10.60 -35.83
CA CYS A 23 0.05 11.01 -34.48
C CYS A 23 1.20 10.47 -33.62
N ALA A 24 2.27 11.26 -33.51
CA ALA A 24 3.22 11.15 -32.42
C ALA A 24 2.39 11.22 -31.15
N GLN A 25 2.15 10.06 -30.53
CA GLN A 25 1.66 9.98 -29.18
C GLN A 25 2.69 10.74 -28.35
N ASN A 26 2.29 11.92 -27.85
CA ASN A 26 3.02 12.56 -26.76
C ASN A 26 3.29 11.45 -25.73
N PRO A 27 4.54 11.24 -25.29
CA PRO A 27 4.78 10.36 -24.18
C PRO A 27 3.86 10.86 -23.07
N LYS A 28 2.99 9.97 -22.58
CA LYS A 28 2.27 10.21 -21.34
C LYS A 28 3.35 10.66 -20.38
N THR A 29 3.31 11.93 -20.00
CA THR A 29 3.84 12.33 -18.72
C THR A 29 3.07 11.42 -17.77
N ASP A 30 3.71 10.34 -17.34
CA ASP A 30 3.34 9.66 -16.13
C ASP A 30 3.38 10.77 -15.09
N THR A 31 2.24 11.39 -14.87
CA THR A 31 1.91 11.98 -13.59
C THR A 31 1.88 10.80 -12.66
N THR A 32 3.08 10.32 -12.30
CA THR A 32 3.36 9.82 -10.97
C THR A 32 2.88 10.96 -10.10
N SER A 33 1.62 10.86 -9.66
CA SER A 33 1.15 11.60 -8.51
C SER A 33 2.15 11.25 -7.43
N SER A 34 3.14 12.12 -7.27
CA SER A 34 3.89 12.23 -6.04
C SER A 34 2.83 12.59 -5.01
N VAL A 35 2.28 11.54 -4.41
CA VAL A 35 1.63 11.66 -3.12
C VAL A 35 2.73 12.22 -2.24
N ASN A 36 2.71 13.53 -2.03
CA ASN A 36 3.39 14.17 -0.92
C ASN A 36 2.74 13.60 0.34
N VAL A 37 3.16 12.39 0.71
CA VAL A 37 2.98 11.87 2.05
C VAL A 37 3.71 12.86 2.92
N ALA A 38 2.98 13.65 3.69
CA ALA A 38 3.57 14.47 4.73
C ALA A 38 4.39 13.52 5.63
N GLY A 39 5.72 13.67 5.58
CA GLY A 39 6.68 12.76 6.19
C GLY A 39 7.21 11.73 5.19
N THR A 40 8.14 12.14 4.33
CA THR A 40 9.05 11.18 3.70
C THR A 40 9.74 10.39 4.82
N PRO A 41 9.58 9.06 4.90
CA PRO A 41 10.27 8.28 5.90
C PRO A 41 11.76 8.38 5.61
N SER A 42 12.49 9.09 6.46
CA SER A 42 13.94 9.08 6.40
C SER A 42 14.39 7.76 7.02
N PRO A 43 15.32 7.00 6.39
CA PRO A 43 15.97 5.91 7.07
C PRO A 43 16.45 6.38 8.44
N MET A 44 16.30 5.55 9.46
CA MET A 44 16.83 5.85 10.79
C MET A 44 18.11 5.04 10.97
N PRO A 45 19.25 5.52 10.42
CA PRO A 45 20.49 4.77 10.50
C PRO A 45 21.03 4.83 11.91
N LYS A 46 21.33 3.65 12.44
CA LYS A 46 22.45 3.47 13.35
C LYS A 46 23.59 2.84 12.57
N ASP A 47 24.78 2.96 13.12
CA ASP A 47 26.02 2.35 12.62
C ASP A 47 25.92 0.82 12.40
N TRP A 48 24.94 0.16 13.02
CA TRP A 48 24.76 -1.29 13.00
C TRP A 48 23.38 -1.77 12.49
N VAL A 49 22.40 -0.88 12.26
CA VAL A 49 21.07 -1.23 11.74
C VAL A 49 20.41 -0.05 11.03
N THR A 50 19.64 -0.33 10.00
CA THR A 50 18.81 0.65 9.29
C THR A 50 17.34 0.24 9.34
N PHE A 51 16.45 1.24 9.38
CA PHE A 51 15.00 1.04 9.27
C PHE A 51 14.52 1.62 7.95
N GLU A 52 13.66 0.88 7.25
CA GLU A 52 13.05 1.34 5.99
C GLU A 52 11.55 1.07 5.99
N ILE A 53 10.78 2.03 5.46
CA ILE A 53 9.37 1.80 5.19
C ILE A 53 9.25 1.08 3.84
N ASP A 54 8.68 -0.11 3.88
CA ASP A 54 8.31 -0.85 2.68
C ASP A 54 6.85 -0.52 2.32
N ILE A 55 6.70 0.31 1.29
CA ILE A 55 5.40 0.72 0.73
C ILE A 55 4.87 -0.28 -0.32
N GLY A 56 5.55 -1.41 -0.52
CA GLY A 56 5.08 -2.49 -1.37
C GLY A 56 3.78 -3.09 -0.82
N ALA A 57 2.80 -3.32 -1.71
CA ALA A 57 1.59 -4.05 -1.35
C ALA A 57 1.96 -5.49 -0.94
N ALA A 58 1.88 -5.80 0.35
CA ALA A 58 2.18 -7.14 0.85
C ALA A 58 0.95 -8.05 0.82
N ASN A 59 1.16 -9.34 0.52
CA ASN A 59 0.23 -10.44 0.83
C ASN A 59 -1.24 -10.21 0.47
N GLY A 60 -1.54 -9.93 -0.80
CA GLY A 60 -2.92 -9.86 -1.29
C GLY A 60 -3.69 -8.60 -0.90
N GLN A 61 -3.08 -7.67 -0.14
CA GLN A 61 -3.64 -6.34 0.02
C GLN A 61 -3.55 -5.59 -1.31
N ARG A 62 -4.69 -5.08 -1.76
CA ARG A 62 -4.82 -4.45 -3.07
C ARG A 62 -4.34 -2.99 -3.07
N TYR A 63 -4.29 -2.36 -1.91
CA TYR A 63 -3.96 -0.95 -1.73
C TYR A 63 -3.02 -0.79 -0.52
N PRO A 64 -1.84 -0.16 -0.68
CA PRO A 64 -1.05 0.25 0.46
C PRO A 64 -1.78 1.42 1.17
N ASP A 65 -2.14 1.21 2.42
CA ASP A 65 -2.79 2.19 3.28
C ASP A 65 -1.73 3.09 3.96
N SER A 66 -0.97 3.83 3.15
CA SER A 66 -0.01 4.81 3.68
C SER A 66 -0.67 6.00 4.41
N VAL A 67 -1.96 6.19 4.19
CA VAL A 67 -2.84 7.17 4.82
C VAL A 67 -4.17 6.50 5.16
N LEU A 68 -4.96 7.15 6.03
CA LEU A 68 -6.26 6.63 6.46
C LEU A 68 -7.18 6.46 5.26
N ARG A 69 -7.79 5.28 5.17
CA ARG A 69 -8.83 4.95 4.20
C ARG A 69 -10.18 4.85 4.89
N VAL A 70 -11.18 5.56 4.39
CA VAL A 70 -12.56 5.44 4.84
C VAL A 70 -13.29 4.55 3.85
N VAL A 71 -13.87 3.45 4.32
CA VAL A 71 -14.69 2.55 3.53
C VAL A 71 -16.15 2.76 3.92
N ASP A 72 -16.91 3.26 2.97
CA ASP A 72 -18.35 3.45 3.05
C ASP A 72 -19.10 2.31 2.38
N LYS A 73 -20.40 2.22 2.67
CA LYS A 73 -21.28 1.22 2.07
C LYS A 73 -21.27 1.24 0.54
N SER A 74 -21.19 2.42 -0.07
CA SER A 74 -21.17 2.58 -1.52
C SER A 74 -19.93 1.95 -2.17
N ASP A 75 -18.82 1.81 -1.45
CA ASP A 75 -17.58 1.28 -2.00
C ASP A 75 -17.69 -0.21 -2.35
N ARG A 76 -18.57 -0.94 -1.64
CA ARG A 76 -18.93 -2.32 -1.99
C ARG A 76 -19.43 -2.44 -3.42
N MET A 77 -20.27 -1.49 -3.87
CA MET A 77 -20.85 -1.55 -5.21
C MET A 77 -19.79 -1.36 -6.29
N GLY A 78 -18.80 -0.50 -6.05
CA GLY A 78 -17.67 -0.30 -6.97
C GLY A 78 -16.84 -1.58 -7.13
N ASP A 79 -16.50 -2.24 -6.02
CA ASP A 79 -15.65 -3.43 -6.06
C ASP A 79 -16.39 -4.68 -6.57
N VAL A 80 -17.66 -4.87 -6.19
CA VAL A 80 -18.51 -5.93 -6.75
C VAL A 80 -18.76 -5.72 -8.25
N GLY A 81 -19.04 -4.48 -8.68
CA GLY A 81 -19.23 -4.16 -10.10
C GLY A 81 -17.96 -4.46 -10.92
N LEU A 82 -16.80 -4.13 -10.38
CA LEU A 82 -15.51 -4.41 -11.01
C LEU A 82 -15.17 -5.91 -11.05
N MET A 83 -15.65 -6.71 -10.08
CA MET A 83 -15.58 -8.18 -10.17
C MET A 83 -16.45 -8.73 -11.29
N VAL A 84 -17.70 -8.27 -11.40
CA VAL A 84 -18.63 -8.74 -12.44
C VAL A 84 -18.09 -8.39 -13.83
N ILE A 85 -17.61 -7.16 -14.05
CA ILE A 85 -16.98 -6.77 -15.32
C ILE A 85 -15.73 -7.63 -15.60
N GLY A 86 -14.91 -7.88 -14.58
CA GLY A 86 -13.74 -8.75 -14.70
C GLY A 86 -14.11 -10.16 -15.13
N ALA A 87 -15.13 -10.75 -14.50
CA ALA A 87 -15.62 -12.09 -14.82
C ALA A 87 -16.16 -12.17 -16.25
N LEU A 88 -16.91 -11.17 -16.70
CA LEU A 88 -17.38 -11.06 -18.08
C LEU A 88 -16.23 -10.93 -19.08
N ALA A 89 -15.12 -10.28 -18.69
CA ALA A 89 -13.89 -10.17 -19.48
C ALA A 89 -12.97 -11.41 -19.38
N GLY A 90 -13.42 -12.51 -18.77
CA GLY A 90 -12.66 -13.76 -18.62
C GLY A 90 -11.63 -13.74 -17.48
N SER A 91 -11.63 -12.70 -16.63
CA SER A 91 -10.79 -12.60 -15.44
C SER A 91 -11.60 -12.92 -14.19
N PHE A 92 -11.47 -14.14 -13.68
CA PHE A 92 -12.03 -14.51 -12.39
C PHE A 92 -11.22 -13.86 -11.26
N ARG A 93 -11.91 -13.09 -10.40
CA ARG A 93 -11.32 -12.41 -9.25
C ARG A 93 -11.94 -12.99 -7.99
N SER A 94 -11.11 -13.30 -6.99
CA SER A 94 -11.58 -13.74 -5.67
C SER A 94 -12.42 -12.64 -5.01
N PRO A 95 -13.45 -13.00 -4.23
CA PRO A 95 -14.22 -12.04 -3.45
C PRO A 95 -13.28 -11.27 -2.50
N VAL A 96 -13.48 -9.95 -2.45
CA VAL A 96 -12.69 -8.99 -1.66
C VAL A 96 -13.39 -8.81 -0.32
N SER A 97 -12.63 -8.93 0.77
CA SER A 97 -13.15 -8.66 2.11
C SER A 97 -13.54 -7.19 2.24
N LYS A 98 -14.50 -6.87 3.10
CA LYS A 98 -15.00 -5.48 3.27
C LYS A 98 -13.85 -4.53 3.65
N GLU A 99 -12.89 -5.02 4.41
CA GLU A 99 -11.74 -4.29 4.91
C GLU A 99 -10.74 -3.94 3.79
N ASP A 100 -10.84 -4.61 2.64
CA ASP A 100 -9.99 -4.43 1.46
C ASP A 100 -10.65 -3.60 0.36
N TYR A 101 -11.86 -3.07 0.58
CA TYR A 101 -12.51 -2.17 -0.37
C TYR A 101 -11.71 -0.88 -0.58
N ARG A 102 -11.74 -0.32 -1.79
CA ARG A 102 -10.87 0.81 -2.18
C ARG A 102 -10.99 2.03 -1.27
N GLY A 103 -12.21 2.36 -0.84
CA GLY A 103 -12.50 3.51 0.02
C GLY A 103 -12.04 4.88 -0.51
N THR A 104 -12.21 5.89 0.33
CA THR A 104 -11.72 7.26 0.15
C THR A 104 -10.51 7.52 1.02
N LYS A 105 -9.43 8.07 0.46
CA LYS A 105 -8.19 8.37 1.20
C LYS A 105 -8.25 9.75 1.87
N VAL A 106 -7.99 9.79 3.17
CA VAL A 106 -7.85 11.02 3.97
C VAL A 106 -6.36 11.35 4.09
N GLN A 107 -5.87 12.21 3.19
CA GLN A 107 -4.44 12.49 3.04
C GLN A 107 -3.80 13.17 4.27
N THR A 108 -4.61 13.80 5.13
CA THR A 108 -4.14 14.49 6.35
C THR A 108 -3.82 13.54 7.49
N VAL A 109 -4.22 12.26 7.39
CA VAL A 109 -4.03 11.26 8.44
C VAL A 109 -3.13 10.16 7.92
N ALA A 110 -1.83 10.27 8.17
CA ALA A 110 -0.86 9.26 7.76
C ALA A 110 -0.98 7.99 8.61
N HIS A 111 -0.58 6.84 8.03
CA HIS A 111 -0.47 5.58 8.77
C HIS A 111 0.41 5.77 10.02
N PRO A 112 0.03 5.29 11.21
CA PRO A 112 0.78 5.59 12.43
C PRO A 112 2.24 5.11 12.39
N ALA A 113 2.53 4.04 11.64
CA ALA A 113 3.87 3.53 11.41
C ALA A 113 4.70 4.28 10.33
N SER A 114 4.09 5.19 9.54
CA SER A 114 4.83 5.94 8.50
C SER A 114 5.67 7.07 9.09
N ILE A 115 5.27 7.59 10.26
CA ILE A 115 5.95 8.68 10.95
C ILE A 115 6.90 8.07 11.97
N ASN A 116 8.19 7.91 11.66
CA ASN A 116 9.40 7.79 12.52
C ASN A 116 9.29 7.16 13.95
N LYS A 117 8.26 6.37 14.27
CA LYS A 117 7.94 5.90 15.63
C LYS A 117 8.41 4.49 15.91
N MET A 118 8.84 3.76 14.89
CA MET A 118 9.65 2.57 15.11
C MET A 118 11.05 2.93 15.64
N SER A 119 11.43 4.21 15.71
CA SER A 119 12.60 4.67 16.45
C SER A 119 12.59 4.27 17.92
N GLU A 120 11.40 4.14 18.52
CA GLU A 120 11.22 3.62 19.89
C GLU A 120 11.72 2.18 20.05
N MET A 121 11.89 1.46 18.94
CA MET A 121 12.47 0.13 18.93
C MET A 121 14.00 0.13 19.03
N ILE A 122 14.68 1.21 18.63
CA ILE A 122 16.15 1.27 18.62
C ILE A 122 16.75 1.05 20.02
N PRO A 123 16.28 1.73 21.09
CA PRO A 123 16.79 1.47 22.44
C PRO A 123 16.54 0.02 22.88
N ALA A 124 15.35 -0.53 22.59
CA ALA A 124 15.01 -1.90 22.95
C ALA A 124 15.88 -2.94 22.22
N LEU A 125 16.13 -2.72 20.92
CA LEU A 125 16.99 -3.58 20.11
C LEU A 125 18.47 -3.46 20.54
N THR A 126 18.91 -2.26 20.93
CA THR A 126 20.25 -2.02 21.49
C THR A 126 20.45 -2.84 22.76
N ALA A 127 19.52 -2.75 23.71
CA ALA A 127 19.57 -3.51 24.97
C ALA A 127 19.53 -5.02 24.73
N TRP A 128 18.69 -5.49 23.81
CA TRP A 128 18.65 -6.90 23.42
C TRP A 128 19.99 -7.38 22.86
N ARG A 129 20.59 -6.61 21.95
CA ARG A 129 21.88 -6.94 21.31
C ARG A 129 23.00 -7.05 22.35
N GLU A 130 23.02 -6.16 23.33
CA GLU A 130 24.00 -6.18 24.43
C GLU A 130 23.83 -7.43 25.30
N ALA A 131 22.59 -7.79 25.66
CA ALA A 131 22.29 -8.97 26.46
C ALA A 131 22.65 -10.29 25.75
N HIS A 132 22.69 -10.31 24.42
CA HIS A 132 22.98 -11.50 23.61
C HIS A 132 24.40 -11.54 23.03
N GLY A 133 25.28 -10.61 23.43
CA GLY A 133 26.67 -10.60 22.96
C GLY A 133 26.83 -10.28 21.47
N LYS A 134 25.88 -9.55 20.87
CA LYS A 134 25.82 -9.25 19.43
C LYS A 134 26.35 -7.85 19.09
N GLN A 135 27.14 -7.21 19.97
CA GLN A 135 27.57 -5.82 19.80
C GLN A 135 28.44 -5.58 18.56
N SER A 136 29.12 -6.61 18.06
CA SER A 136 29.95 -6.54 16.83
C SER A 136 29.17 -6.85 15.55
N VAL A 137 27.89 -7.23 15.65
CA VAL A 137 27.07 -7.56 14.48
C VAL A 137 26.56 -6.27 13.84
N VAL A 138 26.80 -6.14 12.53
CA VAL A 138 26.26 -5.08 11.68
C VAL A 138 25.28 -5.73 10.71
N TYR A 139 24.01 -5.37 10.80
CA TYR A 139 22.98 -5.91 9.92
C TYR A 139 23.07 -5.29 8.53
N LYS A 140 23.25 -6.13 7.51
CA LYS A 140 23.40 -5.71 6.11
C LYS A 140 22.07 -5.26 5.49
N HIS A 141 20.97 -5.85 5.96
CA HIS A 141 19.63 -5.56 5.48
C HIS A 141 18.87 -4.67 6.47
N PRO A 142 18.03 -3.76 5.99
CA PRO A 142 17.22 -2.94 6.86
C PRO A 142 16.13 -3.78 7.51
N VAL A 143 15.66 -3.32 8.67
CA VAL A 143 14.40 -3.75 9.24
C VAL A 143 13.30 -3.04 8.47
N TYR A 144 12.53 -3.81 7.69
CA TYR A 144 11.44 -3.30 6.89
C TYR A 144 10.17 -3.17 7.73
N VAL A 145 9.56 -2.00 7.65
CA VAL A 145 8.28 -1.65 8.27
C VAL A 145 7.25 -1.52 7.17
N ARG A 146 6.27 -2.41 7.14
CA ARG A 146 5.20 -2.42 6.14
C ARG A 146 3.93 -1.79 6.68
N LEU A 147 3.40 -0.84 5.90
CA LEU A 147 2.15 -0.13 6.16
C LEU A 147 1.00 -0.94 5.54
N ASN A 148 0.48 -1.92 6.27
CA ASN A 148 -0.47 -2.88 5.70
C ASN A 148 -1.88 -2.29 5.62
N ARG A 149 -2.56 -2.13 6.77
CA ARG A 149 -3.97 -1.70 6.82
C ARG A 149 -4.11 -0.49 7.71
N PHE A 150 -4.81 0.53 7.24
CA PHE A 150 -5.20 1.66 8.07
C PHE A 150 -6.49 2.27 7.54
N GLY A 151 -7.60 1.87 8.14
CA GLY A 151 -8.89 2.32 7.66
C GLY A 151 -10.02 2.27 8.67
N LEU A 152 -10.96 3.19 8.47
CA LEU A 152 -12.28 3.19 9.10
C LEU A 152 -13.23 2.47 8.16
N VAL A 153 -13.88 1.42 8.65
CA VAL A 153 -14.74 0.57 7.82
C VAL A 153 -16.11 0.51 8.46
N TYR A 154 -17.16 0.79 7.69
CA TYR A 154 -18.54 0.67 8.18
C TYR A 154 -18.79 -0.74 8.74
N ARG A 155 -19.46 -0.84 9.88
CA ARG A 155 -19.69 -2.11 10.58
C ARG A 155 -20.78 -2.92 9.89
N ASP A 156 -21.97 -2.34 9.76
CA ASP A 156 -23.16 -2.99 9.22
C ASP A 156 -23.74 -2.23 8.02
N PHE A 157 -24.09 -2.97 6.97
CA PHE A 157 -24.72 -2.45 5.76
C PHE A 157 -26.20 -2.11 5.96
N SER A 158 -26.87 -2.67 6.98
CA SER A 158 -28.31 -2.52 7.20
C SER A 158 -28.71 -1.17 7.81
N GLN A 159 -27.80 -0.49 8.52
CA GLN A 159 -28.10 0.70 9.32
C GLN A 159 -27.91 2.01 8.54
N ASP A 160 -28.93 2.85 8.35
CA ASP A 160 -28.80 4.11 7.57
C ASP A 160 -27.57 4.96 7.95
N LYS A 161 -27.25 5.01 9.25
CA LYS A 161 -26.01 5.61 9.78
C LYS A 161 -25.20 4.53 10.49
N PRO A 162 -24.30 3.81 9.78
CA PRO A 162 -23.56 2.73 10.38
C PRO A 162 -22.51 3.25 11.35
N ALA A 163 -22.24 2.46 12.39
CA ALA A 163 -21.01 2.61 13.15
C ALA A 163 -19.78 2.22 12.31
N TYR A 164 -18.59 2.70 12.69
CA TYR A 164 -17.33 2.38 12.00
C TYR A 164 -16.33 1.75 12.95
N ASP A 165 -15.61 0.76 12.45
CA ASP A 165 -14.49 0.10 13.11
C ASP A 165 -13.17 0.61 12.54
N LEU A 166 -12.19 0.85 13.41
CA LEU A 166 -10.84 1.25 13.00
C LEU A 166 -9.96 0.00 12.95
N TYR A 167 -9.39 -0.26 11.78
CA TYR A 167 -8.42 -1.32 11.54
C TYR A 167 -7.04 -0.72 11.32
N ILE A 168 -6.06 -1.18 12.10
CA ILE A 168 -4.66 -0.80 11.98
C ILE A 168 -3.80 -2.07 11.91
N GLN A 169 -2.96 -2.18 10.90
CA GLN A 169 -2.05 -3.30 10.72
C GLN A 169 -0.69 -2.85 10.24
N THR A 170 0.34 -3.26 10.97
CA THR A 170 1.75 -3.01 10.65
C THR A 170 2.47 -4.36 10.63
N ALA A 171 3.35 -4.59 9.66
CA ALA A 171 4.19 -5.78 9.63
C ALA A 171 5.67 -5.41 9.68
N ILE A 172 6.42 -6.09 10.54
CA ILE A 172 7.88 -5.92 10.66
C ILE A 172 8.57 -7.16 10.14
N THR A 173 9.58 -6.98 9.30
CA THR A 173 10.40 -8.08 8.78
C THR A 173 11.85 -7.65 8.68
N HIS A 174 12.75 -8.61 8.83
CA HIS A 174 14.18 -8.42 8.67
C HIS A 174 14.70 -9.63 7.87
N LYS A 175 15.60 -9.37 6.92
CA LYS A 175 16.24 -10.43 6.14
C LYS A 175 17.52 -10.85 6.85
N LEU A 176 17.77 -12.16 6.89
CA LEU A 176 18.99 -12.69 7.48
C LEU A 176 20.24 -12.16 6.75
N ASN A 177 21.33 -11.98 7.47
CA ASN A 177 22.64 -11.46 7.02
C ASN A 177 23.41 -12.41 6.06
N SER A 178 22.72 -13.29 5.33
CA SER A 178 23.34 -14.24 4.40
C SER A 178 23.41 -13.68 2.97
N ASP A 179 24.53 -13.89 2.29
CA ASP A 179 24.73 -13.47 0.88
C ASP A 179 24.08 -14.44 -0.14
N GLY A 180 23.25 -15.38 0.32
CA GLY A 180 22.61 -16.41 -0.51
C GLY A 180 21.32 -15.95 -1.20
N TYR A 181 21.05 -16.46 -2.40
CA TYR A 181 19.90 -16.09 -3.26
C TYR A 181 18.51 -16.44 -2.67
N ILE A 182 18.46 -17.24 -1.60
CA ILE A 182 17.21 -17.70 -0.98
C ILE A 182 17.23 -17.38 0.51
N THR A 183 17.08 -16.10 0.86
CA THR A 183 16.66 -15.71 2.20
C THR A 183 15.14 -15.78 2.23
N TRP A 184 14.57 -16.90 2.68
CA TRP A 184 13.18 -16.87 3.12
C TRP A 184 13.12 -15.85 4.24
N ALA A 185 12.60 -14.65 3.94
CA ALA A 185 12.33 -13.68 4.99
C ALA A 185 11.51 -14.41 6.05
N GLU A 186 12.00 -14.41 7.29
CA GLU A 186 11.24 -15.02 8.37
C GLU A 186 9.82 -14.44 8.37
N LYS A 187 8.83 -15.27 8.76
CA LYS A 187 7.43 -14.84 8.78
C LYS A 187 7.35 -13.48 9.50
N PRO A 188 6.80 -12.44 8.84
CA PRO A 188 6.78 -11.09 9.39
C PRO A 188 6.08 -11.10 10.74
N VAL A 189 6.55 -10.27 11.66
CA VAL A 189 5.84 -9.98 12.90
C VAL A 189 4.68 -9.08 12.54
N LEU A 190 3.46 -9.61 12.65
CA LEU A 190 2.24 -8.92 12.30
C LEU A 190 1.62 -8.29 13.56
N CYS A 191 1.55 -6.98 13.58
CA CYS A 191 0.82 -6.21 14.58
C CYS A 191 -0.54 -5.86 14.00
N SER A 192 -1.62 -6.34 14.61
CA SER A 192 -2.99 -6.01 14.20
C SER A 192 -3.75 -5.44 15.38
N THR A 193 -4.46 -4.35 15.17
CA THR A 193 -5.38 -3.77 16.15
C THR A 193 -6.69 -3.47 15.45
N GLU A 194 -7.75 -4.04 15.99
CA GLU A 194 -9.14 -3.76 15.62
C GLU A 194 -9.78 -3.04 16.79
N ILE A 195 -10.36 -1.87 16.53
CA ILE A 195 -10.94 -1.01 17.55
C ILE A 195 -12.42 -0.83 17.23
N THR A 196 -13.22 -1.56 17.98
CA THR A 196 -14.68 -1.51 17.97
C THR A 196 -15.15 -0.62 19.12
N THR A 197 -14.95 0.70 19.01
CA THR A 197 -15.41 1.65 20.01
C THR A 197 -16.88 1.96 19.78
N GLY A 198 -17.79 1.24 20.44
CA GLY A 198 -19.22 1.55 20.46
C GLY A 198 -19.85 1.80 19.07
N ASP A 199 -20.98 2.49 19.05
CA ASP A 199 -21.67 2.89 17.82
C ASP A 199 -21.15 4.23 17.29
N LEU A 200 -19.81 4.43 17.29
CA LEU A 200 -19.24 5.67 16.75
C LEU A 200 -19.48 5.77 15.25
N THR A 201 -20.12 6.87 14.85
CA THR A 201 -20.34 7.22 13.44
C THR A 201 -19.05 7.76 12.81
N LEU A 202 -19.03 7.85 11.48
CA LEU A 202 -17.91 8.45 10.75
C LEU A 202 -17.63 9.89 11.21
N ASP A 203 -18.66 10.71 11.44
CA ASP A 203 -18.51 12.09 11.90
C ASP A 203 -17.82 12.17 13.27
N GLN A 204 -18.12 11.22 14.17
CA GLN A 204 -17.48 11.15 15.49
C GLN A 204 -16.02 10.70 15.39
N TRP A 205 -15.69 9.82 14.44
CA TRP A 205 -14.30 9.48 14.14
C TRP A 205 -13.54 10.63 13.49
N ALA A 206 -14.20 11.44 12.67
CA ALA A 206 -13.63 12.59 11.97
C ALA A 206 -13.51 13.86 12.83
N ALA A 207 -14.17 13.88 13.99
CA ALA A 207 -14.09 14.98 14.94
C ALA A 207 -12.64 15.35 15.27
N ASP A 208 -12.39 16.66 15.43
CA ASP A 208 -11.09 17.24 15.72
C ASP A 208 -9.99 16.77 14.75
N ASP A 209 -10.33 16.72 13.45
CA ASP A 209 -9.47 16.25 12.36
C ASP A 209 -8.95 14.82 12.62
N TYR A 210 -9.83 13.90 13.01
CA TYR A 210 -9.47 12.53 13.33
C TYR A 210 -8.51 12.38 14.54
N ALA A 211 -8.67 13.22 15.56
CA ALA A 211 -7.84 13.16 16.78
C ALA A 211 -7.88 11.76 17.43
N LEU A 212 -9.06 11.14 17.51
CA LEU A 212 -9.21 9.81 18.10
C LEU A 212 -8.48 8.73 17.28
N VAL A 213 -8.56 8.77 15.95
CA VAL A 213 -7.82 7.84 15.08
C VAL A 213 -6.32 7.96 15.33
N ARG A 214 -5.80 9.20 15.44
CA ARG A 214 -4.38 9.44 15.70
C ARG A 214 -3.96 8.91 17.07
N ALA A 215 -4.76 9.13 18.11
CA ALA A 215 -4.51 8.60 19.46
C ALA A 215 -4.46 7.06 19.47
N ARG A 216 -5.44 6.41 18.84
CA ARG A 216 -5.48 4.95 18.68
C ARG A 216 -4.32 4.41 17.84
N GLY A 217 -3.90 5.16 16.83
CA GLY A 217 -2.69 4.86 16.07
C GLY A 217 -1.43 4.85 16.94
N GLN A 218 -1.32 5.75 17.93
CA GLN A 218 -0.18 5.73 18.86
C GLN A 218 -0.18 4.52 19.77
N GLU A 219 -1.34 4.16 20.31
CA GLU A 219 -1.51 2.94 21.13
C GLU A 219 -1.13 1.69 20.33
N HIS A 220 -1.52 1.62 19.06
CA HIS A 220 -1.13 0.53 18.16
C HIS A 220 0.40 0.42 18.02
N ILE A 221 1.11 1.52 17.82
CA ILE A 221 2.58 1.49 17.67
C ILE A 221 3.25 1.06 18.96
N GLN A 222 2.82 1.57 20.10
CA GLN A 222 3.36 1.16 21.40
C GLN A 222 3.17 -0.34 21.64
N SER A 223 1.99 -0.87 21.35
CA SER A 223 1.70 -2.30 21.42
C SER A 223 2.57 -3.10 20.44
N CYS A 224 2.68 -2.62 19.19
CA CYS A 224 3.48 -3.27 18.15
C CYS A 224 4.96 -3.36 18.55
N VAL A 225 5.54 -2.30 19.13
CA VAL A 225 6.92 -2.32 19.64
C VAL A 225 7.08 -3.45 20.67
N GLN A 226 6.13 -3.67 21.59
CA GLN A 226 6.22 -4.77 22.54
C GLN A 226 6.14 -6.15 21.86
N THR A 227 5.23 -6.31 20.90
CA THR A 227 5.13 -7.56 20.13
C THR A 227 6.43 -7.86 19.39
N VAL A 228 7.03 -6.87 18.74
CA VAL A 228 8.27 -7.03 17.98
C VAL A 228 9.44 -7.32 18.91
N ARG A 229 9.52 -6.67 20.08
CA ARG A 229 10.53 -6.97 21.11
C ARG A 229 10.52 -8.43 21.54
N SER A 230 9.34 -9.02 21.73
CA SER A 230 9.21 -10.45 22.06
C SER A 230 9.63 -11.39 20.91
N SER A 231 9.86 -10.84 19.72
CA SER A 231 10.26 -11.58 18.52
C SER A 231 11.71 -11.31 18.09
N PHE A 232 12.52 -10.59 18.90
CA PHE A 232 13.89 -10.24 18.51
C PHE A 232 14.79 -11.45 18.29
N ASP A 233 14.74 -12.46 19.15
CA ASP A 233 15.55 -13.69 19.00
C ASP A 233 15.31 -14.39 17.68
N LYS A 234 14.10 -14.24 17.14
CA LYS A 234 13.72 -14.75 15.83
C LYS A 234 14.22 -13.80 14.74
N LEU A 235 13.76 -12.54 14.75
CA LEU A 235 14.07 -11.55 13.71
C LEU A 235 15.57 -11.28 13.50
N PHE A 236 16.38 -11.46 14.54
CA PHE A 236 17.79 -11.09 14.59
C PHE A 236 18.69 -12.26 15.03
N ALA A 237 18.25 -13.51 14.81
CA ALA A 237 18.94 -14.72 15.26
C ALA A 237 20.41 -14.87 14.78
N ASP A 238 20.76 -14.22 13.67
CA ASP A 238 22.10 -14.23 13.05
C ASP A 238 23.23 -13.89 14.02
#